data_AF-A0A1V2IPR6-F1
#
_entry.id   AF-A0A1V2IPR6-F1
#
_cell.length_a   1.000
_cell.length_b   1.000
_cell.length_c   1.000
_cell.angle_alpha   90.00
_cell.angle_beta   90.00
_cell.angle_gamma   90.00
#
_symmetry.space_group_name_H-M   'P 1'
#
loop_
_entity.id
_entity.type
_entity.pdbx_description
1 polymer ?
#
loop_
_entity_poly.entity_id
_entity_poly.type
_entity_poly.pdbx_seq_one_letter_code
_entity_poly.pdbx_strand_id
1 'polypeptide(L)'
;MTLPTGFLALPLDAAGGLPVAAPLPVPDGDLRAVVVAVAGDLAAVLGAAPGRTVWTSAACLERRPGPGPVAARDLPELARSVAVAALTAPPGPTLSGAEVRVVVLVVAGRRVLAAIPPRPGRPVAVLDDGRLRGHLLVDEVTVTAGALVAAGPTGARLSVGWRTLAAAPAAERSVAGQPGGGPSVREEDPYAGLV
;
A
#
# COMPACT_ATOMS: atom_id res chain seq x y z
N MET A 1 17.86 -2.81 -9.00
CA MET A 1 17.42 -2.67 -7.60
C MET A 1 17.35 -4.04 -6.99
N THR A 2 17.84 -4.21 -5.77
CA THR A 2 17.91 -5.49 -5.07
C THR A 2 17.16 -5.36 -3.76
N LEU A 3 16.11 -6.16 -3.59
CA LEU A 3 15.40 -6.23 -2.31
C LEU A 3 16.36 -6.67 -1.20
N PRO A 4 16.14 -6.24 0.05
CA PRO A 4 16.90 -6.74 1.19
C PRO A 4 16.87 -8.25 1.29
N THR A 5 17.94 -8.84 1.82
CA THR A 5 18.08 -10.28 2.01
C THR A 5 16.86 -10.88 2.73
N GLY A 6 16.36 -12.00 2.20
CA GLY A 6 15.20 -12.71 2.74
C GLY A 6 13.84 -12.23 2.20
N PHE A 7 13.79 -11.17 1.38
CA PHE A 7 12.60 -10.80 0.63
C PHE A 7 12.64 -11.38 -0.78
N LEU A 8 11.57 -12.05 -1.18
CA LEU A 8 11.33 -12.53 -2.53
C LEU A 8 10.60 -11.46 -3.32
N ALA A 9 11.08 -11.13 -4.50
CA ALA A 9 10.39 -10.20 -5.41
C ALA A 9 9.06 -10.79 -5.86
N LEU A 10 8.00 -10.00 -5.78
CA LEU A 10 6.69 -10.41 -6.28
C LEU A 10 6.62 -10.24 -7.80
N PRO A 11 6.06 -11.24 -8.53
CA PRO A 11 5.92 -11.17 -9.98
C PRO A 11 4.74 -10.27 -10.39
N LEU A 12 4.84 -8.97 -10.12
CA LEU A 12 3.84 -7.98 -10.49
C LEU A 12 4.06 -7.52 -11.93
N ASP A 13 3.08 -7.79 -12.80
CA ASP A 13 3.12 -7.31 -14.18
C ASP A 13 2.72 -5.84 -14.28
N ALA A 14 3.74 -4.99 -14.30
CA ALA A 14 3.60 -3.55 -14.46
C ALA A 14 3.03 -3.10 -15.82
N ALA A 15 3.07 -3.94 -16.85
CA ALA A 15 2.54 -3.64 -18.18
C ALA A 15 1.03 -3.90 -18.28
N GLY A 16 0.48 -4.70 -17.37
CA GLY A 16 -0.96 -4.98 -17.29
C GLY A 16 -1.82 -3.81 -16.83
N GLY A 17 -1.21 -2.69 -16.40
CA GLY A 17 -1.92 -1.59 -15.75
C GLY A 17 -2.36 -1.94 -14.32
N LEU A 18 -3.05 -1.00 -13.66
CA LEU A 18 -3.61 -1.21 -12.33
C LEU A 18 -5.13 -1.51 -12.41
N PRO A 19 -5.66 -2.42 -11.57
CA PRO A 19 -4.97 -3.13 -10.49
C PRO A 19 -4.13 -4.31 -10.99
N VAL A 20 -3.01 -4.57 -10.30
CA VAL A 20 -2.15 -5.75 -10.56
C VAL A 20 -2.03 -6.59 -9.30
N ALA A 21 -2.05 -7.91 -9.45
CA ALA A 21 -1.98 -8.84 -8.35
C ALA A 21 -0.87 -9.88 -8.56
N ALA A 22 -0.25 -10.29 -7.46
CA ALA A 22 0.70 -11.41 -7.44
C ALA A 22 0.40 -12.33 -6.24
N PRO A 23 0.55 -13.66 -6.40
CA PRO A 23 0.46 -14.58 -5.28
C PRO A 23 1.61 -14.32 -4.30
N LEU A 24 1.32 -14.44 -3.01
CA LEU A 24 2.32 -14.43 -1.95
C LEU A 24 2.70 -15.89 -1.64
N PRO A 25 3.98 -16.26 -1.71
CA PRO A 25 4.38 -17.62 -1.41
C PRO A 25 4.19 -17.86 0.09
N VAL A 26 3.15 -18.62 0.43
CA VAL A 26 2.87 -19.11 1.79
C VAL A 26 2.58 -20.61 1.76
N PRO A 27 2.96 -21.36 2.80
CA PRO A 27 2.81 -22.82 2.81
C PRO A 27 1.35 -23.31 2.69
N ASP A 28 0.41 -22.61 3.31
CA ASP A 28 -0.97 -23.10 3.53
C ASP A 28 -2.05 -22.05 3.19
N GLY A 29 -1.98 -21.35 2.06
CA GLY A 29 -3.07 -20.44 1.69
C GLY A 29 -2.95 -19.68 0.37
N ASP A 30 -4.09 -19.23 -0.16
CA ASP A 30 -4.18 -18.32 -1.31
C ASP A 30 -4.11 -16.86 -0.81
N LEU A 31 -2.90 -16.42 -0.47
CA LEU A 31 -2.62 -15.01 -0.20
C LEU A 31 -2.16 -14.31 -1.48
N ARG A 32 -2.63 -13.09 -1.69
CA ARG A 32 -2.23 -12.25 -2.83
C ARG A 32 -1.91 -10.84 -2.38
N ALA A 33 -0.89 -10.24 -2.97
CA ALA A 33 -0.71 -8.80 -2.91
C ALA A 33 -1.37 -8.18 -4.14
N VAL A 34 -2.14 -7.12 -3.94
CA VAL A 34 -2.83 -6.37 -4.99
C VAL A 34 -2.41 -4.91 -4.89
N VAL A 35 -1.77 -4.38 -5.92
CA VAL A 35 -1.49 -2.95 -6.01
C VAL A 35 -2.67 -2.27 -6.67
N VAL A 36 -3.26 -1.31 -5.98
CA VAL A 36 -4.40 -0.52 -6.48
C VAL A 36 -4.04 0.95 -6.46
N ALA A 37 -4.59 1.70 -7.42
CA ALA A 37 -4.51 3.15 -7.45
C ALA A 37 -5.89 3.74 -7.75
N VAL A 38 -6.16 4.89 -7.15
CA VAL A 38 -7.40 5.65 -7.32
C VAL A 38 -7.03 7.10 -7.60
N ALA A 39 -7.71 7.74 -8.56
CA ALA A 39 -7.62 9.17 -8.82
C ALA A 39 -8.99 9.81 -8.62
N GLY A 40 -9.02 11.02 -8.04
CA GLY A 40 -10.27 11.77 -7.84
C GLY A 40 -10.83 12.36 -9.14
N ASP A 41 -9.97 12.65 -10.12
CA ASP A 41 -10.32 13.30 -11.37
C ASP A 41 -10.02 12.41 -12.59
N LEU A 42 -11.03 11.68 -13.05
CA LEU A 42 -10.92 10.80 -14.22
C LEU A 42 -10.67 11.58 -15.52
N ALA A 43 -11.25 12.77 -15.69
CA ALA A 43 -11.10 13.55 -16.91
C ALA A 43 -9.65 14.01 -17.08
N ALA A 44 -9.02 14.44 -15.99
CA ALA A 44 -7.61 14.79 -15.99
C ALA A 44 -6.69 13.58 -16.21
N VAL A 45 -7.04 12.37 -15.76
CA VAL A 45 -6.28 11.15 -16.08
C VAL A 45 -6.34 10.89 -17.58
N LEU A 46 -7.54 10.91 -18.16
CA LEU A 46 -7.76 10.60 -19.58
C LEU A 46 -7.14 11.64 -20.52
N GLY A 47 -7.03 12.90 -20.07
CA GLY A 47 -6.38 13.98 -20.82
C GLY A 47 -4.85 14.05 -20.68
N ALA A 48 -4.26 13.31 -19.74
CA ALA A 48 -2.82 13.33 -19.52
C ALA A 48 -2.05 12.51 -20.56
N ALA A 49 -0.83 12.97 -20.92
CA ALA A 49 0.07 12.17 -21.74
C ALA A 49 0.32 10.80 -21.07
N PRO A 50 0.16 9.66 -21.77
CA PRO A 50 0.19 8.34 -21.14
C PRO A 50 1.48 8.05 -20.34
N GLY A 51 2.64 8.53 -20.80
CA GLY A 51 3.93 8.37 -20.12
C GLY A 51 4.21 9.37 -18.99
N ARG A 52 3.29 10.30 -18.71
CA ARG A 52 3.45 11.26 -17.61
C ARG A 52 3.42 10.52 -16.28
N THR A 53 4.46 10.69 -15.46
CA THR A 53 4.46 10.22 -14.07
C THR A 53 3.41 11.02 -13.28
N VAL A 54 2.50 10.29 -12.64
CA VAL A 54 1.39 10.88 -11.86
C VAL A 54 1.55 10.64 -10.37
N TRP A 55 2.31 9.62 -9.97
CA TRP A 55 2.52 9.31 -8.57
C TRP A 55 3.81 8.49 -8.36
N THR A 56 4.49 8.72 -7.24
CA THR A 56 5.67 7.96 -6.81
C THR A 56 5.57 7.63 -5.32
N SER A 57 6.27 6.58 -4.88
CA SER A 57 6.34 6.20 -3.46
C SER A 57 6.95 7.28 -2.56
N ALA A 58 7.77 8.18 -3.12
CA ALA A 58 8.24 9.38 -2.42
C ALA A 58 7.08 10.32 -2.04
N ALA A 59 6.06 10.47 -2.89
CA ALA A 59 4.87 11.27 -2.59
C ALA A 59 4.09 10.73 -1.38
N CYS A 60 4.21 9.44 -1.05
CA CYS A 60 3.64 8.89 0.18
C CYS A 60 4.29 9.46 1.44
N LEU A 61 5.59 9.79 1.40
CA LEU A 61 6.32 10.36 2.53
C LEU A 61 6.01 11.85 2.71
N GLU A 62 5.83 12.57 1.61
CA GLU A 62 5.53 14.01 1.59
C GLU A 62 4.11 14.34 2.09
N ARG A 63 3.13 13.48 1.79
CA ARG A 63 1.73 13.65 2.23
C ARG A 63 1.47 13.34 3.70
N ARG A 64 2.50 13.42 4.56
CA ARG A 64 2.26 13.46 5.99
C ARG A 64 1.29 14.61 6.26
N PRO A 65 0.12 14.36 6.87
CA PRO A 65 -0.44 15.39 7.71
C PRO A 65 0.70 15.77 8.67
N GLY A 66 1.08 17.05 8.73
CA GLY A 66 1.82 17.53 9.89
C GLY A 66 1.06 17.15 11.16
N PRO A 67 1.68 17.20 12.35
CA PRO A 67 0.98 17.01 13.61
C PRO A 67 -0.12 18.08 13.72
N GLY A 68 -1.30 17.75 13.21
CA GLY A 68 -2.49 18.57 13.21
C GLY A 68 -3.35 18.08 14.36
N PRO A 69 -4.02 18.99 15.10
CA PRO A 69 -4.79 18.64 16.28
C PRO A 69 -6.13 18.05 15.85
N VAL A 70 -6.13 16.84 15.33
CA VAL A 70 -7.36 16.08 15.08
C VAL A 70 -7.36 14.93 16.06
N ALA A 71 -8.27 14.97 17.04
CA ALA A 71 -8.41 13.89 17.98
C ALA A 71 -8.68 12.58 17.21
N ALA A 72 -8.06 11.47 17.63
CA ALA A 72 -8.12 10.19 16.91
C ALA A 72 -9.55 9.70 16.62
N ARG A 73 -10.52 10.11 17.45
CA ARG A 73 -11.96 9.82 17.29
C ARG A 73 -12.62 10.52 16.09
N ASP A 74 -12.08 11.65 15.66
CA ASP A 74 -12.65 12.50 14.59
C ASP A 74 -12.02 12.17 13.23
N LEU A 75 -10.96 11.35 13.20
CA LEU A 75 -10.27 10.92 11.98
C LEU A 75 -11.18 10.19 10.98
N PRO A 76 -12.12 9.30 11.37
CA PRO A 76 -12.99 8.62 10.42
C PRO A 76 -13.97 9.58 9.73
N GLU A 77 -14.56 10.50 10.49
CA GLU A 77 -15.49 11.50 9.95
C GLU A 77 -14.76 12.54 9.09
N LEU A 78 -13.58 12.98 9.52
CA LEU A 78 -12.72 13.86 8.73
C LEU A 78 -12.28 13.18 7.43
N ALA A 79 -11.83 11.92 7.49
CA ALA A 79 -11.44 11.16 6.31
C ALA A 79 -12.62 10.98 5.34
N ARG A 80 -13.82 10.73 5.87
CA ARG A 80 -15.05 10.64 5.07
C ARG A 80 -15.42 11.98 4.44
N SER A 81 -15.36 13.07 5.19
CA SER A 81 -15.64 14.43 4.70
C SER A 81 -14.66 14.85 3.60
N VAL A 82 -13.36 14.61 3.81
CA VAL A 82 -12.31 14.86 2.80
C VAL A 82 -12.52 13.99 1.56
N ALA A 83 -12.88 12.71 1.74
CA ALA A 83 -13.17 11.82 0.61
C ALA A 83 -14.39 12.29 -0.20
N VAL A 84 -15.47 12.69 0.47
CA VAL A 84 -16.67 13.22 -0.20
C VAL A 84 -16.35 14.51 -0.94
N ALA A 85 -15.66 15.46 -0.30
CA ALA A 85 -15.27 16.71 -0.93
C ALA A 85 -14.40 16.49 -2.18
N ALA A 86 -13.42 15.57 -2.11
CA ALA A 86 -12.58 15.21 -3.24
C ALA A 86 -13.36 14.54 -4.39
N LEU A 87 -14.36 13.70 -4.07
CA LEU A 87 -15.21 13.04 -5.07
C LEU A 87 -16.21 13.99 -5.75
N THR A 88 -16.58 15.09 -5.08
CA THR A 88 -17.53 16.08 -5.60
C THR A 88 -16.88 17.33 -6.18
N ALA A 89 -15.55 17.45 -6.09
CA ALA A 89 -14.83 18.58 -6.67
C ALA A 89 -14.90 18.52 -8.20
N PRO A 90 -15.10 19.67 -8.89
CA PRO A 90 -14.99 19.72 -10.34
C PRO A 90 -13.58 19.29 -10.77
N PRO A 91 -13.46 18.56 -11.90
CA PRO A 91 -12.16 18.10 -12.37
C PRO A 91 -11.23 19.29 -12.59
N GLY A 92 -10.05 19.23 -12.00
CA GLY A 92 -9.01 20.23 -12.15
C GLY A 92 -8.43 20.19 -13.56
N PRO A 93 -7.84 21.31 -14.06
CA PRO A 93 -7.28 21.36 -15.42
C PRO A 93 -6.05 20.46 -15.60
N THR A 94 -5.47 19.93 -14.51
CA THR A 94 -4.35 19.00 -14.57
C THR A 94 -4.46 17.98 -13.45
N LEU A 95 -4.13 16.72 -13.76
CA LEU A 95 -4.04 15.68 -12.75
C LEU A 95 -2.97 16.08 -11.73
N SER A 96 -3.39 16.41 -10.52
CA SER A 96 -2.45 16.69 -9.45
C SER A 96 -1.93 15.36 -8.93
N GLY A 97 -0.60 15.24 -8.86
CA GLY A 97 0.03 14.12 -8.18
C GLY A 97 -0.39 14.02 -6.71
N ALA A 98 -1.09 15.02 -6.13
CA ALA A 98 -1.71 15.02 -4.81
C ALA A 98 -3.08 14.32 -4.73
N GLU A 99 -3.73 14.00 -5.85
CA GLU A 99 -5.07 13.39 -5.90
C GLU A 99 -5.02 11.87 -6.13
N VAL A 100 -3.92 11.37 -6.70
CA VAL A 100 -3.71 9.92 -6.88
C VAL A 100 -3.37 9.24 -5.55
N ARG A 101 -4.13 8.22 -5.15
CA ARG A 101 -3.87 7.40 -3.95
C ARG A 101 -3.47 6.01 -4.41
N VAL A 102 -2.34 5.50 -3.92
CA VAL A 102 -1.84 4.15 -4.23
C VAL A 102 -1.71 3.35 -2.94
N VAL A 103 -2.15 2.10 -2.94
CA VAL A 103 -2.16 1.19 -1.79
C VAL A 103 -1.82 -0.22 -2.25
N VAL A 104 -1.06 -0.95 -1.44
CA VAL A 104 -0.87 -2.40 -1.60
C VAL A 104 -1.79 -3.12 -0.62
N LEU A 105 -2.78 -3.83 -1.14
CA LEU A 105 -3.67 -4.69 -0.37
C LEU A 105 -3.05 -6.07 -0.25
N VAL A 106 -3.16 -6.70 0.92
CA VAL A 106 -2.93 -8.13 1.06
C VAL A 106 -4.26 -8.80 1.31
N VAL A 107 -4.61 -9.76 0.45
CA VAL A 107 -5.94 -10.40 0.44
C VAL A 107 -5.83 -11.91 0.61
N ALA A 108 -6.80 -12.48 1.32
CA ALA A 108 -7.04 -13.92 1.45
C ALA A 108 -8.43 -14.23 0.89
N GLY A 109 -8.48 -14.77 -0.34
CA GLY A 109 -9.74 -14.89 -1.09
C GLY A 109 -10.41 -13.52 -1.26
N ARG A 110 -11.53 -13.29 -0.57
CA ARG A 110 -12.28 -12.02 -0.59
C ARG A 110 -12.02 -11.10 0.61
N ARG A 111 -11.25 -11.55 1.61
CA ARG A 111 -10.92 -10.77 2.81
C ARG A 111 -9.70 -9.92 2.55
N VAL A 112 -9.75 -8.63 2.89
CA VAL A 112 -8.56 -7.77 2.96
C VAL A 112 -7.94 -7.94 4.34
N LEU A 113 -6.71 -8.43 4.40
CA LEU A 113 -5.95 -8.62 5.63
C LEU A 113 -5.15 -7.38 6.02
N ALA A 114 -4.62 -6.67 5.02
CA ALA A 114 -3.86 -5.44 5.24
C ALA A 114 -4.05 -4.46 4.07
N ALA A 115 -4.08 -3.17 4.38
CA ALA A 115 -4.03 -2.08 3.42
C ALA A 115 -2.79 -1.23 3.71
N ILE A 116 -1.75 -1.42 2.90
CA ILE A 116 -0.41 -0.93 3.21
C ILE A 116 -0.10 0.23 2.27
N PRO A 117 0.13 1.45 2.79
CA PRO A 117 0.63 2.52 1.95
C PRO A 117 2.02 2.12 1.42
N PRO A 118 2.33 2.38 0.15
CA PRO A 118 3.60 2.04 -0.50
C PRO A 118 4.77 2.88 0.01
N ARG A 119 5.15 2.67 1.28
CA ARG A 119 6.25 3.35 1.98
C ARG A 119 7.56 2.60 1.73
N PRO A 120 8.52 3.19 1.00
CA PRO A 120 9.82 2.58 0.75
C PRO A 120 10.56 2.20 2.03
N GLY A 121 11.17 1.01 2.04
CA GLY A 121 12.18 0.63 3.04
C GLY A 121 11.65 0.19 4.41
N ARG A 122 10.33 0.20 4.64
CA ARG A 122 9.74 -0.30 5.89
C ARG A 122 8.96 -1.60 5.66
N PRO A 123 9.46 -2.75 6.13
CA PRO A 123 8.66 -3.98 6.18
C PRO A 123 7.42 -3.81 7.06
N VAL A 124 6.29 -4.33 6.60
CA VAL A 124 5.02 -4.33 7.33
C VAL A 124 4.59 -5.76 7.58
N ALA A 125 4.31 -6.08 8.84
CA ALA A 125 3.78 -7.38 9.24
C ALA A 125 2.35 -7.55 8.72
N VAL A 126 2.08 -8.72 8.14
CA VAL A 126 0.73 -9.11 7.69
C VAL A 126 0.23 -10.20 8.61
N LEU A 127 -0.85 -9.89 9.31
CA LEU A 127 -1.52 -10.79 10.24
C LEU A 127 -2.81 -11.32 9.62
N ASP A 128 -3.17 -12.55 9.99
CA ASP A 128 -4.48 -13.15 9.71
C ASP A 128 -4.99 -13.78 11.00
N ASP A 129 -6.11 -13.28 11.52
CA ASP A 129 -6.68 -13.69 12.81
C ASP A 129 -5.63 -13.73 13.94
N GLY A 130 -4.77 -12.70 14.01
CA GLY A 130 -3.71 -12.55 15.01
C GLY A 130 -2.44 -13.36 14.73
N ARG A 131 -2.43 -14.22 13.71
CA ARG A 131 -1.25 -15.02 13.31
C ARG A 131 -0.44 -14.32 12.23
N LEU A 132 0.87 -14.17 12.47
CA LEU A 132 1.79 -13.63 11.47
C LEU A 132 1.90 -14.55 10.25
N ARG A 133 1.52 -14.03 9.08
CA ARG A 133 1.63 -14.72 7.79
C ARG A 133 2.95 -14.40 7.08
N GLY A 134 3.48 -13.20 7.28
CA GLY A 134 4.76 -12.76 6.74
C GLY A 134 4.90 -11.25 6.76
N HIS A 135 5.89 -10.75 6.03
CA HIS A 135 6.18 -9.33 5.92
C HIS A 135 6.15 -8.89 4.46
N LEU A 136 5.43 -7.81 4.18
CA LEU A 136 5.45 -7.11 2.90
C LEU A 136 6.43 -5.95 3.00
N LEU A 137 7.31 -5.81 2.01
CA LEU A 137 8.18 -4.65 1.87
C LEU A 137 7.89 -3.98 0.55
N VAL A 138 7.64 -2.68 0.59
CA VAL A 138 7.64 -1.86 -0.62
C VAL A 138 8.99 -1.17 -0.70
N ASP A 139 9.66 -1.27 -1.84
CA ASP A 139 10.93 -0.62 -2.12
C ASP A 139 10.70 0.58 -3.05
N GLU A 140 10.01 0.37 -4.17
CA GLU A 140 9.65 1.44 -5.10
C GLU A 140 8.27 1.18 -5.72
N VAL A 141 7.46 2.24 -5.83
CA VAL A 141 6.26 2.25 -6.67
C VAL A 141 6.22 3.57 -7.44
N THR A 142 6.21 3.49 -8.75
CA THR A 142 6.00 4.65 -9.64
C THR A 142 4.85 4.35 -10.58
N VAL A 143 3.92 5.29 -10.74
CA VAL A 143 2.72 5.13 -11.57
C VAL A 143 2.67 6.22 -12.63
N THR A 144 2.46 5.82 -13.88
CA THR A 144 2.22 6.72 -15.01
C THR A 144 0.72 6.83 -15.31
N ALA A 145 0.31 7.89 -15.99
CA ALA A 145 -1.10 8.14 -16.31
C ALA A 145 -1.73 6.98 -17.09
N GLY A 146 -1.02 6.43 -18.09
CA GLY A 146 -1.53 5.33 -18.91
C GLY A 146 -1.83 4.07 -18.10
N ALA A 147 -1.02 3.78 -17.07
CA ALA A 147 -1.21 2.61 -16.20
C ALA A 147 -2.49 2.66 -15.36
N LEU A 148 -3.14 3.82 -15.22
CA LEU A 148 -4.40 3.99 -14.50
C LEU A 148 -5.65 3.76 -15.38
N VAL A 149 -5.50 3.80 -16.71
CA VAL A 149 -6.63 3.82 -17.66
C VAL A 149 -6.77 2.52 -18.41
N ALA A 150 -5.65 1.91 -18.84
CA ALA A 150 -5.67 0.69 -19.64
C ALA A 150 -4.36 -0.10 -19.48
N ALA A 151 -4.44 -1.42 -19.72
CA ALA A 151 -3.27 -2.28 -19.88
C ALA A 151 -2.48 -1.87 -21.13
N GLY A 152 -1.14 -1.78 -21.04
CA GLY A 152 -0.31 -1.36 -22.15
C GLY A 152 1.15 -1.04 -21.74
N PRO A 153 2.01 -0.65 -22.71
CA PRO A 153 3.44 -0.43 -22.47
C PRO A 153 3.74 0.79 -21.58
N THR A 154 2.74 1.65 -21.33
CA THR A 154 2.79 2.69 -20.31
C THR A 154 2.72 2.07 -18.93
N GLY A 155 3.89 1.85 -18.35
CA GLY A 155 4.04 1.02 -17.16
C GLY A 155 3.87 1.76 -15.84
N ALA A 156 3.53 0.97 -14.81
CA ALA A 156 4.00 1.22 -13.46
C ALA A 156 5.44 0.69 -13.30
N ARG A 157 6.16 1.12 -12.28
CA ARG A 157 7.40 0.46 -11.84
C ARG A 157 7.17 -0.01 -10.42
N LEU A 158 7.23 -1.32 -10.21
CA LEU A 158 6.83 -1.96 -8.96
C LEU A 158 8.00 -2.80 -8.42
N SER A 159 8.48 -2.47 -7.23
CA SER A 159 9.44 -3.25 -6.46
C SER A 159 8.79 -3.55 -5.11
N VAL A 160 8.13 -4.70 -5.03
CA VAL A 160 7.45 -5.19 -3.83
C VAL A 160 8.00 -6.57 -3.49
N GLY A 161 8.42 -6.72 -2.24
CA GLY A 161 8.99 -7.94 -1.70
C GLY A 161 8.08 -8.59 -0.67
N TRP A 162 8.16 -9.92 -0.59
CA TRP A 162 7.51 -10.70 0.45
C TRP A 162 8.51 -11.59 1.17
N ARG A 163 8.39 -11.65 2.50
CA ARG A 163 9.18 -12.54 3.35
C ARG A 163 8.24 -13.41 4.19
N THR A 164 8.40 -14.71 4.12
CA THR A 164 7.64 -15.66 4.94
C THR A 164 8.10 -15.61 6.40
N LEU A 165 7.24 -16.09 7.31
CA LEU A 165 7.60 -16.23 8.73
C LEU A 165 8.86 -17.08 8.93
N ALA A 166 9.01 -18.16 8.16
CA ALA A 166 10.19 -19.04 8.23
C ALA A 166 11.49 -18.31 7.89
N ALA A 167 11.43 -17.34 6.98
CA ALA A 167 12.56 -16.51 6.58
C ALA A 167 12.73 -15.25 7.45
N ALA A 168 11.84 -14.99 8.40
CA ALA A 168 11.95 -13.83 9.30
C ALA A 168 13.07 -14.03 10.35
N PRO A 169 13.73 -12.95 10.81
CA PRO A 169 14.64 -12.99 11.96
C PRO A 169 13.98 -13.57 13.22
N ALA A 170 14.75 -14.25 14.07
CA ALA A 170 14.22 -14.94 15.26
C ALA A 170 13.43 -14.02 16.22
N ALA A 171 13.86 -12.76 16.37
CA ALA A 171 13.17 -11.75 17.19
C ALA A 171 11.75 -11.43 16.69
N GLU A 172 11.52 -11.48 15.36
CA GLU A 172 10.21 -11.24 14.76
C GLU A 172 9.31 -12.49 14.81
N ARG A 173 9.90 -13.70 14.94
CA ARG A 173 9.13 -14.95 15.04
C ARG A 173 8.41 -15.11 16.37
N SER A 174 8.96 -14.57 17.46
CA SER A 174 8.38 -14.72 18.82
C SER A 174 7.02 -14.04 18.99
N VAL A 175 6.68 -13.06 18.13
CA VAL A 175 5.35 -12.42 18.11
C VAL A 175 4.25 -13.39 17.63
N ALA A 176 4.62 -14.45 16.90
CA ALA A 176 3.68 -15.40 16.31
C ALA A 176 3.30 -16.59 17.23
N GLY A 177 3.87 -16.69 18.42
CA GLY A 177 3.91 -17.95 19.19
C GLY A 177 3.15 -17.98 20.54
N GLN A 178 2.49 -16.92 20.99
CA GLN A 178 1.82 -16.93 22.30
C GLN A 178 0.29 -17.04 22.19
N PRO A 179 -0.31 -18.19 22.57
CA PRO A 179 -1.74 -18.26 22.84
C PRO A 179 -1.99 -17.65 24.22
N GLY A 180 -2.48 -16.42 24.23
CA GLY A 180 -2.98 -15.74 25.44
C GLY A 180 -1.91 -15.15 26.36
N GLY A 181 -1.96 -13.82 26.55
CA GLY A 181 -1.44 -13.16 27.74
C GLY A 181 0.01 -12.66 27.71
N GLY A 182 0.22 -11.51 27.07
CA GLY A 182 1.24 -10.51 27.44
C GLY A 182 2.59 -10.54 26.70
N PRO A 183 3.39 -9.45 26.73
CA PRO A 183 3.01 -8.06 26.97
C PRO A 183 2.41 -7.48 25.69
N SER A 184 1.56 -6.46 25.83
CA SER A 184 1.14 -5.64 24.69
C SER A 184 2.40 -5.12 24.00
N VAL A 185 2.80 -5.74 22.90
CA VAL A 185 3.51 -5.02 21.84
C VAL A 185 2.66 -3.79 21.70
N ARG A 186 3.23 -2.62 22.04
CA ARG A 186 2.64 -1.37 21.57
C ARG A 186 2.47 -1.65 20.09
N GLU A 187 1.22 -1.88 19.71
CA GLU A 187 0.64 -1.23 18.57
C GLU A 187 1.18 0.20 18.70
N GLU A 188 2.39 0.43 18.16
CA GLU A 188 2.61 1.67 17.47
C GLU A 188 1.56 1.60 16.40
N ASP A 189 0.37 2.01 16.82
CA ASP A 189 -0.62 2.57 15.98
C ASP A 189 0.20 3.33 14.92
N PRO A 190 0.00 3.06 13.62
CA PRO A 190 0.67 3.85 12.60
C PRO A 190 0.40 5.36 12.77
N TYR A 191 -0.50 5.74 13.70
CA TYR A 191 -0.82 7.05 14.25
C TYR A 191 -0.37 7.32 15.71
N ALA A 192 0.31 6.42 16.43
CA ALA A 192 0.80 6.62 17.82
C ALA A 192 1.79 7.79 17.98
N GLY A 193 2.33 8.30 16.88
CA GLY A 193 3.14 9.53 16.86
C GLY A 193 2.35 10.82 16.60
N LEU A 194 1.01 10.82 16.75
CA LEU A 194 0.12 11.97 16.50
C LEU A 194 -0.50 12.57 17.78
N VAL A 195 0.26 12.63 18.87
CA VAL A 195 -0.12 13.45 20.05
C VAL A 195 0.89 14.56 20.27
#